data_AF-A0A9D9H3G3-F1
#
_entry.id   AF-A0A9D9H3G3-F1
#
_cell.length_a   1.000
_cell.length_b   1.000
_cell.length_c   1.000
_cell.angle_alpha   90.00
_cell.angle_beta   90.00
_cell.angle_gamma   90.00
#
_symmetry.space_group_name_H-M   'P 1'
#
loop_
_entity.id
_entity.type
_entity.pdbx_description
1 polymer ?
#
loop_
_entity_poly.entity_id
_entity_poly.type
_entity_poly.pdbx_seq_one_letter_code
_entity_poly.pdbx_strand_id
1 'polypeptide(L)'
;MILNLLNICTKKKELIRDSIEEAKNFYMDRVFKIKNSFYMNFFEFSIESTEVDIYEYFVEAECENNFFYDNIFLMDRERGRRFFKVMAIHNAIRVLKKNGDIIDKKHMEKYLFYTFMFNSAEKKVYELLYKCINEYEGEFQRLFSITIAKYVFQRDKLSPFALAFIENFCYNSFNEFYNSFTKYISMNRRLERAVE
;
A
#
# COMPACT_ATOMS: atom_id res chain seq x y z
N MET A 1 -31.72 12.59 -8.82
CA MET A 1 -30.58 11.76 -9.25
C MET A 1 -29.25 12.36 -8.78
N ILE A 2 -28.94 13.62 -9.09
CA ILE A 2 -27.72 14.32 -8.65
C ILE A 2 -27.56 14.36 -7.12
N LEU A 3 -28.63 14.71 -6.38
CA LEU A 3 -28.61 14.73 -4.90
C LEU A 3 -28.33 13.36 -4.27
N ASN A 4 -28.77 12.25 -4.88
CA ASN A 4 -28.50 10.90 -4.37
C ASN A 4 -27.05 10.48 -4.63
N LEU A 5 -26.51 10.80 -5.80
CA LEU A 5 -25.10 10.55 -6.13
C LEU A 5 -24.18 11.35 -5.21
N LEU A 6 -24.47 12.64 -5.00
CA LEU A 6 -23.70 13.49 -4.09
C LEU A 6 -23.71 12.93 -2.66
N ASN A 7 -24.88 12.48 -2.17
CA ASN A 7 -25.02 11.92 -0.83
C ASN A 7 -24.28 10.58 -0.68
N ILE A 8 -24.26 9.75 -1.72
CA ILE A 8 -23.46 8.51 -1.76
C ILE A 8 -21.97 8.83 -1.73
N CYS A 9 -21.49 9.79 -2.53
CA CYS A 9 -20.08 10.18 -2.56
C CYS A 9 -19.62 10.80 -1.24
N THR A 10 -20.44 11.66 -0.62
CA THR A 10 -20.13 12.24 0.70
C THR A 10 -20.04 11.16 1.78
N LYS A 11 -21.01 10.24 1.82
CA LYS A 11 -21.00 9.14 2.80
C LYS A 11 -19.82 8.20 2.62
N LYS A 12 -19.39 7.97 1.38
CA LYS A 12 -18.18 7.20 1.05
C LYS A 12 -16.91 7.90 1.53
N LYS A 13 -16.79 9.22 1.30
CA LYS A 13 -15.68 10.02 1.82
C LYS A 13 -15.60 9.95 3.34
N GLU A 14 -16.72 10.07 4.04
CA GLU A 14 -16.78 9.97 5.51
C GLU A 14 -16.33 8.59 6.02
N LEU A 15 -16.83 7.51 5.41
CA LEU A 15 -16.45 6.13 5.77
C LEU A 15 -14.94 5.87 5.58
N ILE A 16 -14.38 6.33 4.46
CA ILE A 16 -12.95 6.21 4.18
C ILE A 16 -12.15 7.05 5.17
N ARG A 17 -12.54 8.30 5.41
CA ARG A 17 -11.83 9.20 6.31
C ARG A 17 -11.62 8.57 7.69
N ASP A 18 -12.71 8.08 8.30
CA ASP A 18 -12.64 7.53 9.66
C ASP A 18 -11.85 6.21 9.73
N SER A 19 -11.88 5.39 8.67
CA SER A 19 -11.17 4.10 8.64
C SER A 19 -9.69 4.23 8.25
N ILE A 20 -9.34 5.22 7.44
CA ILE A 20 -8.01 5.39 6.86
C ILE A 20 -7.15 6.40 7.62
N GLU A 21 -7.68 7.56 8.01
CA GLU A 21 -6.88 8.57 8.72
C GLU A 21 -6.41 8.04 10.08
N GLU A 22 -7.26 7.30 10.79
CA GLU A 22 -6.87 6.65 12.05
C GLU A 22 -5.77 5.59 11.84
N ALA A 23 -5.88 4.79 10.77
CA ALA A 23 -4.87 3.79 10.44
C ALA A 23 -3.54 4.43 10.01
N LYS A 24 -3.59 5.50 9.20
CA LYS A 24 -2.42 6.31 8.82
C LYS A 24 -1.71 6.84 10.05
N ASN A 25 -2.42 7.57 10.90
CA ASN A 25 -1.82 8.21 12.09
C ASN A 25 -1.19 7.15 13.01
N PHE A 26 -1.89 6.03 13.20
CA PHE A 26 -1.38 4.90 13.97
C PHE A 26 -0.04 4.38 13.43
N TYR A 27 0.13 4.26 12.11
CA TYR A 27 1.40 3.80 11.54
C TYR A 27 2.47 4.90 11.48
N MET A 28 2.09 6.15 11.22
CA MET A 28 3.01 7.30 11.21
C MET A 28 3.72 7.50 12.56
N ASP A 29 3.00 7.34 13.67
CA ASP A 29 3.58 7.39 15.03
C ASP A 29 4.73 6.39 15.25
N ARG A 30 4.74 5.28 14.50
CA ARG A 30 5.81 4.27 14.54
C ARG A 30 6.91 4.60 13.55
N VAL A 31 6.57 5.12 12.38
CA VAL A 31 7.55 5.59 11.39
C VAL A 31 8.48 6.63 12.01
N PHE A 32 7.94 7.63 12.72
CA PHE A 32 8.75 8.68 13.35
C PHE A 32 9.63 8.20 14.51
N LYS A 33 9.50 6.93 14.95
CA LYS A 33 10.41 6.30 15.93
C LYS A 33 11.59 5.58 15.26
N ILE A 34 11.60 5.49 13.93
CA ILE A 34 12.70 4.87 13.17
C ILE A 34 13.88 5.85 13.13
N LYS A 35 15.01 5.44 13.70
CA LYS A 35 16.24 6.27 13.69
C LYS A 35 16.92 6.36 12.33
N ASN A 36 16.76 5.33 11.49
CA ASN A 36 17.37 5.33 10.17
C ASN A 36 16.51 6.15 9.20
N SER A 37 17.04 7.29 8.72
CA SER A 37 16.32 8.24 7.88
C SER A 37 15.80 7.62 6.57
N PHE A 38 16.56 6.71 5.95
CA PHE A 38 16.09 6.03 4.73
C PHE A 38 14.82 5.23 4.98
N TYR A 39 14.82 4.35 6.00
CA TYR A 39 13.64 3.53 6.29
C TYR A 39 12.48 4.36 6.84
N MET A 40 12.76 5.39 7.64
CA MET A 40 11.74 6.35 8.08
C MET A 40 11.03 6.96 6.87
N ASN A 41 11.78 7.60 5.97
CA ASN A 41 11.24 8.24 4.78
C ASN A 41 10.54 7.23 3.85
N PHE A 42 11.09 6.03 3.71
CA PHE A 42 10.47 4.98 2.88
C PHE A 42 9.06 4.63 3.37
N PHE A 43 8.89 4.40 4.68
CA PHE A 43 7.59 4.03 5.22
C PHE A 43 6.64 5.22 5.35
N GLU A 44 7.17 6.43 5.59
CA GLU A 44 6.39 7.67 5.53
C GLU A 44 5.74 7.82 4.14
N PHE A 45 6.56 7.82 3.09
CA PHE A 45 6.06 7.90 1.71
C PHE A 45 5.14 6.74 1.36
N SER A 46 5.45 5.52 1.81
CA SER A 46 4.57 4.38 1.53
C SER A 46 3.19 4.55 2.16
N ILE A 47 3.10 5.15 3.35
CA ILE A 47 1.82 5.43 4.02
C ILE A 47 1.09 6.56 3.30
N GLU A 48 1.75 7.68 3.00
CA GLU A 48 1.11 8.81 2.32
C GLU A 48 0.62 8.43 0.92
N SER A 49 1.44 7.73 0.13
CA SER A 49 1.01 7.23 -1.18
C SER A 49 -0.18 6.28 -1.07
N THR A 50 -0.19 5.38 -0.07
CA THR A 50 -1.33 4.47 0.13
C THR A 50 -2.61 5.21 0.49
N GLU A 51 -2.53 6.29 1.28
CA GLU A 51 -3.70 7.12 1.59
C GLU A 51 -4.25 7.80 0.32
N VAL A 52 -3.37 8.39 -0.49
CA VAL A 52 -3.74 9.01 -1.77
C VAL A 52 -4.40 7.97 -2.68
N ASP A 53 -3.78 6.81 -2.84
CA ASP A 53 -4.31 5.67 -3.61
C ASP A 53 -5.73 5.29 -3.18
N ILE A 54 -6.02 5.30 -1.87
CA ILE A 54 -7.37 4.99 -1.39
C ILE A 54 -8.36 6.06 -1.83
N TYR A 55 -8.06 7.34 -1.65
CA TYR A 55 -8.96 8.40 -2.08
C TYR A 55 -9.20 8.36 -3.60
N GLU A 56 -8.15 8.19 -4.39
CA GLU A 56 -8.25 8.14 -5.84
C GLU A 56 -9.01 6.90 -6.32
N TYR A 57 -8.61 5.69 -5.90
CA TYR A 57 -9.17 4.46 -6.46
C TYR A 57 -10.43 3.96 -5.77
N PHE A 58 -10.69 4.31 -4.50
CA PHE A 58 -11.89 3.84 -3.80
C PHE A 58 -13.04 4.82 -3.95
N VAL A 59 -12.74 6.12 -4.05
CA VAL A 59 -13.75 7.18 -4.00
C VAL A 59 -13.91 7.87 -5.34
N GLU A 60 -12.82 8.32 -5.96
CA GLU A 60 -12.89 9.24 -7.11
C GLU A 60 -12.93 8.52 -8.47
N ALA A 61 -12.30 7.35 -8.58
CA ALA A 61 -12.27 6.56 -9.80
C ALA A 61 -13.65 5.90 -10.08
N GLU A 62 -14.51 6.62 -10.79
CA GLU A 62 -15.75 6.07 -11.34
C GLU A 62 -15.46 5.30 -12.64
N CYS A 63 -15.17 4.00 -12.52
CA CYS A 63 -14.98 3.10 -13.66
C CYS A 63 -15.63 1.73 -13.44
N GLU A 64 -15.98 1.08 -14.54
CA GLU A 64 -16.58 -0.26 -14.49
C GLU A 64 -15.60 -1.28 -13.89
N ASN A 65 -16.12 -2.18 -13.06
CA ASN A 65 -15.34 -3.22 -12.36
C ASN A 65 -14.29 -2.66 -11.39
N ASN A 66 -14.46 -1.42 -10.90
CA ASN A 66 -13.67 -0.90 -9.79
C ASN A 66 -13.93 -1.73 -8.53
N PHE A 67 -13.06 -2.71 -8.30
CA PHE A 67 -13.17 -3.63 -7.18
C PHE A 67 -13.19 -2.93 -5.82
N PHE A 68 -12.43 -1.85 -5.65
CA PHE A 68 -12.37 -1.13 -4.37
C PHE A 68 -13.63 -0.33 -4.12
N TYR A 69 -14.11 0.39 -5.13
CA TYR A 69 -15.37 1.13 -5.07
C TYR A 69 -16.55 0.23 -4.76
N ASP A 70 -16.60 -0.96 -5.36
CA ASP A 70 -17.66 -1.96 -5.12
C ASP A 70 -17.64 -2.52 -3.70
N ASN A 71 -16.49 -2.47 -3.02
CA ASN A 71 -16.29 -3.00 -1.67
C ASN A 71 -16.10 -1.90 -0.61
N ILE A 72 -16.24 -0.62 -0.96
CA ILE A 72 -15.99 0.51 -0.05
C ILE A 72 -16.83 0.48 1.23
N PHE A 73 -18.07 0.01 1.14
CA PHE A 73 -18.96 -0.09 2.31
C PHE A 73 -18.57 -1.19 3.30
N LEU A 74 -17.62 -2.06 2.94
CA LEU A 74 -17.02 -3.01 3.88
C LEU A 74 -15.93 -2.35 4.72
N MET A 75 -15.42 -1.18 4.33
CA MET A 75 -14.29 -0.56 5.01
C MET A 75 -14.64 -0.25 6.47
N ASP A 76 -13.78 -0.75 7.35
CA ASP A 76 -13.74 -0.47 8.76
C ASP A 76 -12.28 -0.21 9.16
N ARG A 77 -12.05 0.13 10.43
CA ARG A 77 -10.70 0.42 10.94
C ARG A 77 -9.72 -0.74 10.72
N GLU A 78 -10.19 -1.98 10.84
CA GLU A 78 -9.35 -3.16 10.66
C GLU A 78 -8.99 -3.37 9.19
N ARG A 79 -9.96 -3.22 8.26
CA ARG A 79 -9.69 -3.30 6.82
C ARG A 79 -8.79 -2.17 6.34
N GLY A 80 -8.95 -0.96 6.87
CA GLY A 80 -8.04 0.16 6.63
C GLY A 80 -6.60 -0.21 7.02
N ARG A 81 -6.40 -0.72 8.25
CA ARG A 81 -5.09 -1.22 8.71
C ARG A 81 -4.53 -2.31 7.81
N ARG A 82 -5.34 -3.29 7.42
CA ARG A 82 -4.93 -4.38 6.51
C ARG A 82 -4.51 -3.88 5.14
N PHE A 83 -5.19 -2.86 4.61
CA PHE A 83 -4.84 -2.27 3.33
C PHE A 83 -3.45 -1.61 3.38
N PHE A 84 -3.17 -0.80 4.41
CA PHE A 84 -1.83 -0.25 4.63
C PHE A 84 -0.76 -1.35 4.75
N LYS A 85 -1.04 -2.42 5.51
CA LYS A 85 -0.11 -3.55 5.65
C LYS A 85 0.22 -4.19 4.30
N VAL A 86 -0.80 -4.51 3.50
CA VAL A 86 -0.59 -5.22 2.23
C VAL A 86 0.10 -4.33 1.20
N MET A 87 -0.20 -3.03 1.15
CA MET A 87 0.53 -2.07 0.30
C MET A 87 1.98 -1.88 0.75
N ALA A 88 2.25 -1.86 2.05
CA ALA A 88 3.62 -1.83 2.56
C ALA A 88 4.42 -3.09 2.17
N ILE A 89 3.79 -4.28 2.16
CA ILE A 89 4.40 -5.52 1.62
C ILE A 89 4.76 -5.32 0.15
N HIS A 90 3.80 -4.84 -0.66
CA HIS A 90 4.01 -4.62 -2.09
C HIS A 90 5.22 -3.75 -2.36
N ASN A 91 5.22 -2.56 -1.74
CA ASN A 91 6.25 -1.55 -1.94
C ASN A 91 7.61 -2.08 -1.48
N ALA A 92 7.69 -2.72 -0.30
CA ALA A 92 8.92 -3.28 0.22
C ALA A 92 9.48 -4.38 -0.70
N ILE A 93 8.66 -5.33 -1.13
CA ILE A 93 9.09 -6.44 -2.00
C ILE A 93 9.55 -5.92 -3.35
N ARG A 94 8.78 -5.02 -3.97
CA ARG A 94 9.11 -4.46 -5.29
C ARG A 94 10.38 -3.60 -5.26
N VAL A 95 10.58 -2.82 -4.19
CA VAL A 95 11.83 -2.07 -4.00
C VAL A 95 13.02 -2.99 -3.76
N LEU A 96 12.87 -4.04 -2.95
CA LEU A 96 13.93 -5.05 -2.79
C LEU A 96 14.24 -5.77 -4.11
N LYS A 97 13.24 -6.03 -4.95
CA LYS A 97 13.47 -6.62 -6.27
C LYS A 97 14.23 -5.67 -7.21
N LYS A 98 13.92 -4.37 -7.18
CA LYS A 98 14.57 -3.35 -8.02
C LYS A 98 15.95 -2.93 -7.52
N ASN A 99 16.19 -2.96 -6.20
CA ASN A 99 17.35 -2.35 -5.56
C ASN A 99 18.00 -3.27 -4.50
N GLY A 100 17.86 -4.58 -4.64
CA GLY A 100 18.30 -5.57 -3.66
C GLY A 100 19.81 -5.55 -3.38
N ASP A 101 20.62 -5.07 -4.32
CA ASP A 101 22.07 -4.91 -4.14
C ASP A 101 22.44 -3.75 -3.21
N ILE A 102 21.50 -2.82 -2.99
CA ILE A 102 21.71 -1.59 -2.21
C ILE A 102 20.94 -1.64 -0.88
N ILE A 103 19.74 -2.22 -0.91
CA ILE A 103 18.83 -2.24 0.24
C ILE A 103 18.89 -3.59 0.93
N ASP A 104 19.32 -3.57 2.18
CA ASP A 104 19.40 -4.79 2.99
C ASP A 104 17.99 -5.32 3.34
N LYS A 105 17.72 -6.55 2.89
CA LYS A 105 16.45 -7.26 3.14
C LYS A 105 16.12 -7.35 4.62
N LYS A 106 17.09 -7.70 5.48
CA LYS A 106 16.84 -7.93 6.91
C LYS A 106 16.40 -6.65 7.61
N HIS A 107 17.01 -5.52 7.26
CA HIS A 107 16.59 -4.21 7.76
C HIS A 107 15.21 -3.82 7.22
N MET A 108 14.94 -4.03 5.93
CA MET A 108 13.60 -3.80 5.35
C MET A 108 12.53 -4.60 6.11
N GLU A 109 12.73 -5.90 6.32
CA GLU A 109 11.85 -6.78 7.09
C GLU A 109 11.67 -6.29 8.53
N LYS A 110 12.78 -5.97 9.21
CA LYS A 110 12.76 -5.47 10.60
C LYS A 110 11.85 -4.25 10.74
N TYR A 111 12.03 -3.24 9.89
CA TYR A 111 11.28 -2.00 9.98
C TYR A 111 9.85 -2.15 9.46
N LEU A 112 9.62 -2.93 8.39
CA LEU A 112 8.27 -3.24 7.90
C LEU A 112 7.43 -3.92 9.00
N PHE A 113 7.97 -4.97 9.62
CA PHE A 113 7.25 -5.72 10.65
C PHE A 113 7.05 -4.93 11.94
N TYR A 114 7.99 -4.05 12.28
CA TYR A 114 7.86 -3.12 13.40
C TYR A 114 6.77 -2.08 13.14
N THR A 115 6.89 -1.32 12.05
CA THR A 115 5.99 -0.21 11.71
C THR A 115 4.55 -0.69 11.60
N PHE A 116 4.34 -1.75 10.84
CA PHE A 116 3.00 -2.22 10.54
C PHE A 116 2.50 -3.32 11.49
N MET A 117 3.27 -3.64 12.54
CA MET A 117 2.91 -4.63 13.56
C MET A 117 2.48 -5.98 12.98
N PHE A 118 3.37 -6.61 12.22
CA PHE A 118 3.05 -7.86 11.56
C PHE A 118 2.99 -9.02 12.57
N ASN A 119 1.89 -9.76 12.55
CA ASN A 119 1.77 -11.02 13.28
C ASN A 119 2.48 -12.17 12.52
N SER A 120 2.50 -13.36 13.11
CA SER A 120 3.19 -14.52 12.53
C SER A 120 2.61 -14.98 11.18
N ALA A 121 1.30 -14.87 10.99
CA ALA A 121 0.67 -15.21 9.71
C ALA A 121 0.99 -14.18 8.62
N GLU A 122 0.97 -12.89 8.96
CA GLU A 122 1.31 -11.79 8.04
C GLU A 122 2.77 -11.84 7.60
N LYS A 123 3.69 -12.21 8.51
CA LYS A 123 5.10 -12.46 8.16
C LYS A 123 5.25 -13.61 7.16
N LYS A 124 4.51 -14.71 7.35
CA LYS A 124 4.50 -15.83 6.39
C LYS A 124 3.95 -15.41 5.02
N VAL A 125 2.91 -14.57 4.98
CA VAL A 125 2.39 -14.02 3.72
C VAL A 125 3.47 -13.19 3.02
N TYR A 126 4.17 -12.31 3.75
CA TYR A 126 5.31 -11.57 3.20
C TYR A 126 6.39 -12.51 2.65
N GLU A 127 6.81 -13.52 3.40
CA GLU A 127 7.84 -14.47 2.98
C GLU A 127 7.46 -15.21 1.70
N LEU A 128 6.20 -15.67 1.59
CA LEU A 128 5.68 -16.35 0.41
C LEU A 128 5.63 -15.43 -0.81
N LEU A 129 5.19 -14.18 -0.64
CA LEU A 129 5.17 -13.18 -1.71
C LEU A 129 6.58 -12.78 -2.14
N TYR A 130 7.52 -12.66 -1.20
CA TYR A 130 8.91 -12.36 -1.50
C TYR A 130 9.58 -13.52 -2.24
N LYS A 131 9.29 -14.76 -1.85
CA LYS A 131 9.73 -15.94 -2.60
C LYS A 131 9.14 -15.94 -4.02
N CYS A 132 7.84 -15.62 -4.14
CA CYS A 132 7.14 -15.57 -5.41
C CYS A 132 7.77 -14.55 -6.38
N ILE A 133 8.08 -13.32 -5.97
CA ILE A 133 8.69 -12.34 -6.90
C ILE A 133 10.09 -12.75 -7.38
N ASN A 134 10.80 -13.57 -6.61
CA ASN A 134 12.16 -13.98 -6.92
C ASN A 134 12.21 -15.25 -7.79
N GLU A 135 11.31 -16.21 -7.54
CA GLU A 135 11.28 -17.49 -8.26
C GLU A 135 10.26 -17.51 -9.41
N TYR A 136 9.18 -16.73 -9.30
CA TYR A 136 8.02 -16.75 -10.21
C TYR A 136 7.53 -15.32 -10.47
N GLU A 137 8.43 -14.43 -10.91
CA GLU A 137 8.14 -12.99 -11.06
C GLU A 137 6.87 -12.68 -11.87
N GLY A 138 6.61 -13.44 -12.94
CA GLY A 138 5.39 -13.29 -13.75
C GLY A 138 4.08 -13.58 -13.02
N GLU A 139 4.12 -14.38 -11.95
CA GLU A 139 2.94 -14.74 -11.14
C GLU A 139 2.73 -13.82 -9.93
N PHE A 140 3.74 -13.02 -9.56
CA PHE A 140 3.70 -12.18 -8.37
C PHE A 140 2.53 -11.22 -8.39
N GLN A 141 2.33 -10.51 -9.50
CA GLN A 141 1.29 -9.49 -9.62
C GLN A 141 -0.11 -10.09 -9.39
N ARG A 142 -0.37 -11.24 -10.00
CA ARG A 142 -1.63 -11.97 -9.85
C ARG A 142 -1.83 -12.46 -8.42
N LEU A 143 -0.82 -13.11 -7.84
CA LEU A 143 -0.89 -13.64 -6.48
C LEU A 143 -1.08 -12.53 -5.44
N PHE A 144 -0.42 -11.39 -5.65
CA PHE A 144 -0.57 -10.23 -4.79
C PHE A 144 -1.97 -9.62 -4.89
N SER A 145 -2.52 -9.46 -6.10
CA SER A 145 -3.89 -8.97 -6.29
C SER A 145 -4.95 -9.85 -5.61
N ILE A 146 -4.79 -11.19 -5.70
CA ILE A 146 -5.64 -12.14 -4.97
C ILE A 146 -5.47 -11.97 -3.45
N THR A 147 -4.24 -11.72 -2.99
CA THR A 147 -3.95 -11.49 -1.57
C THR A 147 -4.68 -10.26 -1.05
N ILE A 148 -4.70 -9.15 -1.79
CA ILE A 148 -5.47 -7.95 -1.43
C ILE A 148 -6.95 -8.29 -1.26
N ALA A 149 -7.56 -8.90 -2.28
CA ALA A 149 -8.99 -9.21 -2.27
C ALA A 149 -9.39 -10.11 -1.10
N LYS A 150 -8.55 -11.10 -0.78
CA LYS A 150 -8.80 -12.04 0.32
C LYS A 150 -8.52 -11.45 1.69
N TYR A 151 -7.35 -10.83 1.89
CA TYR A 151 -6.91 -10.37 3.19
C TYR A 151 -7.67 -9.14 3.68
N VAL A 152 -7.92 -8.18 2.78
CA VAL A 152 -8.61 -6.94 3.10
C VAL A 152 -10.12 -7.14 3.06
N PHE A 153 -10.65 -7.71 1.97
CA PHE A 153 -12.09 -7.73 1.70
C PHE A 153 -12.76 -9.09 1.89
N GLN A 154 -12.01 -10.15 2.21
CA GLN A 154 -12.53 -11.52 2.38
C GLN A 154 -13.29 -12.01 1.13
N ARG A 155 -12.81 -11.63 -0.06
CA ARG A 155 -13.35 -12.10 -1.34
C ARG A 155 -12.51 -13.26 -1.86
N ASP A 156 -13.08 -14.47 -1.85
CA ASP A 156 -12.42 -15.68 -2.37
C ASP A 156 -12.56 -15.84 -3.89
N LYS A 157 -13.52 -15.14 -4.51
CA LYS A 157 -13.76 -15.19 -5.95
C LYS A 157 -13.63 -13.79 -6.54
N LEU A 158 -12.79 -13.66 -7.56
CA LEU A 158 -12.63 -12.47 -8.37
C LEU A 158 -13.07 -12.77 -9.79
N SER A 159 -13.82 -11.85 -10.41
CA SER A 159 -14.00 -11.88 -11.85
C SER A 159 -12.66 -11.56 -12.54
N PRO A 160 -12.46 -11.98 -13.80
CA PRO A 160 -11.26 -11.59 -14.55
C PRO A 160 -11.08 -10.07 -14.63
N PHE A 161 -12.17 -9.31 -14.73
CA PHE A 161 -12.15 -7.85 -14.77
C PHE A 161 -11.73 -7.22 -13.44
N ALA A 162 -12.26 -7.71 -12.31
CA ALA A 162 -11.86 -7.24 -10.99
C ALA A 162 -10.38 -7.55 -10.70
N LEU A 163 -9.91 -8.74 -11.11
CA LEU A 163 -8.51 -9.10 -10.99
C LEU A 163 -7.61 -8.15 -11.81
N ALA A 164 -7.93 -7.94 -13.08
CA ALA A 164 -7.19 -7.03 -13.95
C ALA A 164 -7.18 -5.59 -13.41
N PHE A 165 -8.29 -5.14 -12.81
CA PHE A 165 -8.37 -3.84 -12.16
C PHE A 165 -7.39 -3.72 -10.99
N ILE A 166 -7.38 -4.70 -10.06
CA ILE A 166 -6.45 -4.70 -8.92
C ILE A 166 -5.00 -4.79 -9.40
N GLU A 167 -4.71 -5.59 -10.43
CA GLU A 167 -3.37 -5.68 -11.02
C GLU A 167 -2.89 -4.35 -11.60
N ASN A 168 -3.75 -3.64 -12.33
CA ASN A 168 -3.46 -2.32 -12.87
C ASN A 168 -3.25 -1.28 -11.75
N PHE A 169 -4.12 -1.29 -10.74
CA PHE A 169 -3.97 -0.48 -9.54
C PHE A 169 -2.59 -0.68 -8.89
N CYS A 170 -2.20 -1.92 -8.59
CA CYS A 170 -0.93 -2.20 -7.93
C CYS A 170 0.27 -1.74 -8.77
N TYR A 171 0.18 -1.88 -10.09
CA TYR A 171 1.22 -1.43 -11.01
C TYR A 171 1.37 0.10 -10.97
N ASN A 172 0.27 0.84 -11.08
CA ASN A 172 0.27 2.31 -11.09
C ASN A 172 0.68 2.88 -9.73
N SER A 173 0.03 2.42 -8.65
CA SER A 173 0.35 2.80 -7.26
C SER A 173 1.84 2.66 -6.96
N PHE A 174 2.45 1.51 -7.29
CA PHE A 174 3.88 1.33 -7.05
C PHE A 174 4.75 2.26 -7.89
N ASN A 175 4.41 2.47 -9.16
CA ASN A 175 5.21 3.33 -10.03
C ASN A 175 5.17 4.79 -9.56
N GLU A 176 4.01 5.28 -9.16
CA GLU A 176 3.84 6.63 -8.63
C GLU A 176 4.56 6.81 -7.29
N PHE A 177 4.40 5.86 -6.38
CA PHE A 177 5.16 5.80 -5.12
C PHE A 177 6.66 5.82 -5.39
N TYR A 178 7.17 4.90 -6.20
CA TYR A 178 8.60 4.73 -6.43
C TYR A 178 9.23 5.94 -7.13
N ASN A 179 8.54 6.52 -8.11
CA ASN A 179 8.99 7.72 -8.81
C ASN A 179 9.06 8.93 -7.86
N SER A 180 8.07 9.10 -6.98
CA SER A 180 8.05 10.18 -5.99
C SER A 180 9.12 9.99 -4.93
N PHE A 181 9.26 8.77 -4.40
CA PHE A 181 10.23 8.43 -3.37
C PHE A 181 11.67 8.61 -3.83
N THR A 182 12.01 8.16 -5.03
CA THR A 182 13.37 8.30 -5.58
C THR A 182 13.77 9.75 -5.82
N LYS A 183 12.83 10.59 -6.30
CA LYS A 183 13.03 12.04 -6.41
C LYS A 183 13.25 12.68 -5.04
N TYR A 184 12.44 12.31 -4.05
CA TYR A 184 12.57 12.80 -2.69
C TYR A 184 13.93 12.47 -2.06
N ILE A 185 14.40 11.22 -2.15
CA ILE A 185 15.74 10.85 -1.67
C ILE A 185 16.82 11.67 -2.37
N SER A 186 16.70 11.86 -3.68
CA SER A 186 17.67 12.66 -4.43
C SER A 186 17.71 14.11 -3.94
N MET A 187 16.59 14.69 -3.53
CA MET A 187 16.53 16.04 -2.99
C MET A 187 17.12 16.11 -1.57
N ASN A 188 16.75 15.18 -0.68
CA ASN A 188 17.28 15.15 0.68
C ASN A 188 18.81 15.00 0.69
N ARG A 189 19.36 14.10 -0.13
CA ARG A 189 20.82 13.96 -0.28
C ARG A 189 21.50 15.24 -0.78
N ARG A 190 20.82 16.03 -1.61
CA ARG A 190 21.34 17.33 -2.08
C ARG A 190 21.32 18.38 -0.98
N LEU A 191 20.26 18.41 -0.16
CA LEU A 191 20.14 19.31 0.98
C LEU A 191 21.17 18.99 2.06
N GLU A 192 21.36 17.71 2.40
CA GLU A 192 22.39 17.26 3.35
C GLU A 192 23.78 17.76 2.93
N ARG A 193 24.14 17.62 1.64
CA ARG A 193 25.41 18.13 1.09
C ARG A 193 25.54 19.65 1.03
N ALA A 194 24.43 20.39 1.07
CA ALA A 194 24.45 21.85 1.00
C ALA A 194 24.59 22.52 2.37
N VAL A 195 24.41 21.74 3.45
CA VAL A 195 24.52 22.18 4.84
C VAL A 195 25.89 21.80 5.45
N GLU A 196 26.68 20.99 4.75
CA GLU A 196 28.12 20.74 4.99
C GLU A 196 29.00 21.84 4.39
#